data_AF-A0A3A5V5D3-F1
#
_entry.id   AF-A0A3A5V5D3-F1
#
_cell.length_a   1.000
_cell.length_b   1.000
_cell.length_c   1.000
_cell.angle_alpha   90.00
_cell.angle_beta   90.00
_cell.angle_gamma   90.00
#
_symmetry.space_group_name_H-M   'P 1'
#
loop_
_entity.id
_entity.type
_entity.pdbx_description
1 polymer ?
#
loop_
_entity_poly.entity_id
_entity_poly.type
_entity_poly.pdbx_seq_one_letter_code
_entity_poly.pdbx_strand_id
1 'polypeptide(L)'
;SKEVVTGIRDIRDESSKEGIRVVIEVKNNSDPHAVLNQLFKSSRLQESYSANMMGILDGRPVLLSLPVMLHTYVGHREEIIERRAVFDLEKAESRAHILEGLVKAQERIEDVLKAGRQSSGREQFESILQGSEKLPKIAKFDFTKPQAKAIAERRLYQLSRLDVDKVTKEFEDLKIKIADLQDIIESRARRLEILIKELEEMVESHGDERLSEIDPMPLSMDREDLVAEEAIVISLTTDNYIRHLPVEAFRLQNRGGKGLKGVATKDEDAPSKIVTCFSKDRLLIFTDKGRVYGLRAWETPSASRYGKGSHIRNLLEGIRDDEKVISILPMERSLIENPEGHFLMFATANGRIKKSRLSEYSRINRNGKFALKFADGDSDNLVSVRPATDADHVVLVSASGNACRFMPSEEKTRTSPETGEVITTYVVRVQGRISQGVSGMKLADGDKVIGMIVTDDFDTSVLTISKYGMAKRSRLGSGEMIPLMEDGGQIIDESGDQVFERDGYRKTNRGTKGVRTMSLRDGDEIVSVRQIPDLEDQLFMLTGSGMMIRMVSGQTKETLGKVTKGTRIMELRNRNRTGYVDEIVFVARLPSELISTGESTGEDE
;
A
#
# COMPACT_ATOMS: atom_id res chain seq x y z
N SER A 1 11.73 11.21 -40.54
CA SER A 1 10.70 10.63 -39.65
C SER A 1 11.32 10.46 -38.27
N LYS A 2 10.64 10.84 -37.18
CA LYS A 2 11.15 10.56 -35.83
C LYS A 2 10.99 9.05 -35.58
N GLU A 3 12.06 8.38 -35.17
CA GLU A 3 11.97 6.99 -34.68
C GLU A 3 11.06 6.97 -33.44
N VAL A 4 9.95 6.23 -33.52
CA VAL A 4 8.97 6.12 -32.42
C VAL A 4 9.40 5.03 -31.42
N VAL A 5 10.10 4.00 -31.91
CA VAL A 5 10.68 2.90 -31.11
C VAL A 5 12.16 2.82 -31.42
N THR A 6 13.00 2.88 -30.40
CA THR A 6 14.46 2.85 -30.51
C THR A 6 15.00 1.51 -30.02
N GLY A 7 16.06 0.99 -30.63
CA GLY A 7 16.74 -0.23 -30.15
C GLY A 7 16.40 -1.50 -30.93
N ILE A 8 15.57 -1.43 -31.98
CA ILE A 8 15.31 -2.56 -32.89
C ILE A 8 16.36 -2.58 -34.01
N ARG A 9 16.93 -3.75 -34.28
CA ARG A 9 17.88 -4.01 -35.37
C ARG A 9 17.19 -4.56 -36.61
N ASP A 10 16.34 -5.57 -36.45
CA ASP A 10 15.65 -6.26 -37.54
C ASP A 10 14.32 -6.87 -37.05
N ILE A 11 13.40 -7.16 -37.97
CA ILE A 11 12.12 -7.82 -37.69
C ILE A 11 11.89 -8.90 -38.75
N ARG A 12 11.65 -10.14 -38.31
CA ARG A 12 11.41 -11.30 -39.17
C ARG A 12 10.11 -11.99 -38.82
N ASP A 13 9.36 -12.43 -39.83
CA ASP A 13 8.18 -13.27 -39.68
C ASP A 13 8.57 -14.72 -39.99
N GLU A 14 8.45 -15.59 -38.99
CA GLU A 14 8.74 -17.03 -39.04
C GLU A 14 7.45 -17.86 -38.86
N SER A 15 6.29 -17.26 -39.15
CA SER A 15 4.99 -17.93 -38.99
C SER A 15 4.84 -19.16 -39.89
N SER A 16 4.21 -20.21 -39.36
CA SER A 16 4.02 -21.49 -40.05
C SER A 16 2.59 -22.00 -39.86
N LYS A 17 2.30 -23.21 -40.36
CA LYS A 17 1.01 -23.88 -40.09
C LYS A 17 0.81 -24.23 -38.61
N GLU A 18 1.89 -24.26 -37.82
CA GLU A 18 1.86 -24.58 -36.39
C GLU A 18 1.54 -23.35 -35.53
N GLY A 19 1.68 -22.13 -36.06
CA GLY A 19 1.34 -20.91 -35.33
C GLY A 19 2.01 -19.65 -35.88
N ILE A 20 1.68 -18.54 -35.23
CA ILE A 20 2.25 -17.22 -35.52
C ILE A 20 3.55 -17.07 -34.73
N ARG A 21 4.65 -16.72 -35.40
CA ARG A 21 5.95 -16.48 -34.77
C ARG A 21 6.61 -15.27 -35.40
N VAL A 22 6.72 -14.19 -34.63
CA VAL A 22 7.40 -12.95 -35.05
C VAL A 22 8.66 -12.79 -34.21
N VAL A 23 9.80 -12.59 -34.87
CA VAL A 23 11.12 -12.42 -34.24
C VAL A 23 11.57 -10.97 -34.41
N ILE A 24 11.83 -10.29 -33.30
CA ILE A 24 12.36 -8.93 -33.28
C ILE A 24 13.80 -8.98 -32.75
N GLU A 25 14.77 -8.62 -33.59
CA GLU A 25 16.18 -8.59 -33.22
C GLU A 25 16.52 -7.23 -32.60
N VAL A 26 17.06 -7.23 -31.38
CA VAL A 26 17.41 -6.02 -30.61
C VAL A 26 18.86 -5.61 -30.90
N LYS A 27 19.17 -4.30 -30.87
CA LYS A 27 20.56 -3.79 -31.00
C LYS A 27 21.38 -4.17 -29.75
N ASN A 28 22.67 -4.49 -29.92
CA ASN A 28 23.54 -4.97 -28.83
C ASN A 28 23.65 -4.04 -27.61
N ASN A 29 23.40 -2.73 -27.76
CA ASN A 29 23.47 -1.75 -26.67
C ASN A 29 22.08 -1.32 -26.16
N SER A 30 21.03 -2.09 -26.45
CA SER A 30 19.66 -1.77 -26.05
C SER A 30 19.09 -2.88 -25.17
N ASP A 31 18.44 -2.50 -24.07
CA ASP A 31 17.76 -3.44 -23.18
C ASP A 31 16.50 -4.00 -23.86
N PRO A 32 16.38 -5.33 -24.04
CA PRO A 32 15.22 -5.97 -24.65
C PRO A 32 13.89 -5.64 -23.96
N HIS A 33 13.89 -5.50 -22.63
CA HIS A 33 12.66 -5.19 -21.88
C HIS A 33 12.21 -3.74 -22.12
N ALA A 34 13.14 -2.78 -22.17
CA ALA A 34 12.83 -1.40 -22.56
C ALA A 34 12.23 -1.31 -23.97
N VAL A 35 12.73 -2.09 -24.94
CA VAL A 35 12.18 -2.15 -26.30
C VAL A 35 10.78 -2.77 -26.31
N LEU A 36 10.55 -3.86 -25.59
CA LEU A 36 9.24 -4.51 -25.46
C LEU A 36 8.18 -3.54 -24.91
N ASN A 37 8.52 -2.74 -23.90
CA ASN A 37 7.61 -1.75 -23.34
C ASN A 37 7.31 -0.59 -24.30
N GLN A 38 8.31 -0.15 -25.07
CA GLN A 38 8.05 0.81 -26.16
C GLN A 38 7.10 0.23 -27.20
N LEU A 39 7.24 -1.06 -27.53
CA LEU A 39 6.32 -1.75 -28.43
C LEU A 39 4.91 -1.83 -27.85
N PHE A 40 4.72 -2.22 -26.59
CA PHE A 40 3.39 -2.22 -25.96
C PHE A 40 2.73 -0.83 -25.95
N LYS A 41 3.51 0.23 -25.75
CA LYS A 41 2.98 1.61 -25.73
C LYS A 41 2.65 2.17 -27.11
N SER A 42 3.40 1.81 -28.13
CA SER A 42 3.32 2.42 -29.47
C SER A 42 2.64 1.54 -30.52
N SER A 43 2.41 0.25 -30.22
CA SER A 43 1.80 -0.72 -31.11
C SER A 43 0.50 -1.29 -30.52
N ARG A 44 -0.17 -2.14 -31.31
CA ARG A 44 -1.41 -2.84 -30.92
C ARG A 44 -1.17 -4.17 -30.20
N LEU A 45 0.06 -4.42 -29.75
CA LEU A 45 0.37 -5.60 -28.92
C LEU A 45 -0.30 -5.50 -27.54
N GLN A 46 -0.62 -4.28 -27.08
CA GLN A 46 -1.43 -4.03 -25.90
C GLN A 46 -2.58 -3.10 -26.27
N GLU A 47 -3.82 -3.56 -26.12
CA GLU A 47 -5.02 -2.77 -26.38
C GLU A 47 -5.95 -2.80 -25.16
N SER A 48 -6.59 -1.67 -24.89
CA SER A 48 -7.67 -1.60 -23.91
C SER A 48 -8.97 -2.07 -24.55
N TYR A 49 -9.56 -3.14 -24.02
CA TYR A 49 -10.91 -3.56 -24.38
C TYR A 49 -11.92 -3.00 -23.38
N SER A 50 -12.84 -2.16 -23.86
CA SER A 50 -13.93 -1.64 -23.04
C SER A 50 -15.10 -2.62 -23.06
N ALA A 51 -15.27 -3.39 -21.98
CA ALA A 51 -16.40 -4.29 -21.81
C ALA A 51 -17.62 -3.52 -21.27
N ASN A 52 -18.69 -3.42 -22.07
CA ASN A 52 -19.97 -2.87 -21.64
C ASN A 52 -21.07 -3.92 -21.74
N MET A 53 -21.47 -4.48 -20.61
CA MET A 53 -22.43 -5.60 -20.54
C MET A 53 -23.87 -5.08 -20.55
N MET A 54 -24.37 -4.71 -21.73
CA MET A 54 -25.76 -4.29 -21.93
C MET A 54 -26.59 -5.44 -22.51
N GLY A 55 -27.80 -5.65 -21.97
CA GLY A 55 -28.75 -6.63 -22.49
C GLY A 55 -30.21 -6.15 -22.36
N ILE A 56 -31.15 -7.02 -22.74
CA ILE A 56 -32.58 -6.72 -22.69
C ILE A 56 -33.24 -7.58 -21.61
N LEU A 57 -33.93 -6.94 -20.67
CA LEU A 57 -34.75 -7.60 -19.67
C LEU A 57 -36.14 -6.97 -19.70
N ASP A 58 -37.18 -7.79 -19.85
CA ASP A 58 -38.59 -7.36 -19.93
C ASP A 58 -38.83 -6.25 -20.98
N GLY A 59 -38.19 -6.37 -22.14
CA GLY A 59 -38.31 -5.42 -23.25
C GLY A 59 -37.58 -4.09 -23.04
N ARG A 60 -36.72 -3.96 -22.02
CA ARG A 60 -35.96 -2.74 -21.71
C ARG A 60 -34.44 -3.01 -21.76
N PRO A 61 -33.64 -2.04 -22.24
CA PRO A 61 -32.19 -2.14 -22.18
C PRO A 61 -31.70 -1.91 -20.74
N VAL A 62 -30.90 -2.84 -20.22
CA VAL A 62 -30.38 -2.82 -18.84
C VAL A 62 -28.89 -3.17 -18.85
N LEU A 63 -28.12 -2.53 -17.97
CA LEU A 63 -26.74 -2.93 -17.67
C LEU A 63 -26.77 -4.19 -16.80
N LEU A 64 -26.20 -5.29 -17.30
CA LEU A 64 -26.22 -6.59 -16.66
C LEU A 64 -24.92 -6.85 -15.89
N SER A 65 -25.04 -7.16 -14.60
CA SER A 65 -23.93 -7.76 -13.84
C SER A 65 -23.94 -9.28 -13.97
N LEU A 66 -22.80 -9.95 -13.74
CA LEU A 66 -22.70 -11.40 -13.83
C LEU A 66 -23.75 -12.14 -12.96
N PRO A 67 -24.03 -11.75 -11.70
CA PRO A 67 -25.10 -12.36 -10.92
C PRO A 67 -26.48 -12.21 -11.57
N VAL A 68 -26.78 -11.04 -12.14
CA VAL A 68 -28.07 -10.80 -12.82
C VAL A 68 -28.20 -11.70 -14.06
N MET A 69 -27.12 -11.83 -14.85
CA MET A 69 -27.10 -12.73 -16.01
C MET A 69 -27.37 -14.19 -15.60
N LEU A 70 -26.66 -14.68 -14.58
CA LEU A 70 -26.82 -16.05 -14.10
C LEU A 70 -28.21 -16.32 -13.53
N HIS A 71 -28.73 -15.41 -12.68
CA HIS A 71 -30.07 -15.55 -12.13
C HIS A 71 -31.16 -15.53 -13.21
N THR A 72 -31.02 -14.64 -14.21
CA THR A 72 -31.98 -14.55 -15.32
C THR A 72 -31.95 -15.83 -16.15
N TYR A 73 -30.77 -16.36 -16.45
CA TYR A 73 -30.63 -17.61 -17.20
C TYR A 73 -31.23 -18.80 -16.44
N VAL A 74 -30.92 -18.93 -15.14
CA VAL A 74 -31.46 -20.02 -14.31
C VAL A 74 -32.98 -19.93 -14.21
N GLY A 75 -33.54 -18.73 -13.99
CA GLY A 75 -35.00 -18.53 -13.96
C GLY A 75 -35.67 -18.91 -15.27
N HIS A 76 -35.08 -18.52 -16.41
CA HIS A 76 -35.58 -18.90 -17.73
C HIS A 76 -35.52 -20.42 -17.98
N ARG A 77 -34.43 -21.07 -17.56
CA ARG A 77 -34.29 -22.53 -17.70
C ARG A 77 -35.24 -23.30 -16.78
N GLU A 78 -35.46 -22.81 -15.56
CA GLU A 78 -36.46 -23.37 -14.65
C GLU A 78 -37.86 -23.37 -15.30
N GLU A 79 -38.25 -22.24 -15.89
CA GLU A 79 -39.53 -22.10 -16.60
C GLU A 79 -39.63 -23.04 -17.81
N ILE A 80 -38.56 -23.22 -18.59
CA ILE A 80 -38.54 -24.16 -19.72
C ILE A 80 -38.75 -25.59 -19.24
N ILE A 81 -38.09 -26.00 -18.16
CA ILE A 81 -38.21 -27.35 -17.60
C ILE A 81 -39.65 -27.60 -17.12
N GLU A 82 -40.24 -26.62 -16.43
CA GLU A 82 -41.63 -26.68 -15.98
C GLU A 82 -42.59 -26.81 -17.16
N ARG A 83 -42.48 -25.94 -18.18
CA ARG A 83 -43.34 -25.99 -19.38
C ARG A 83 -43.21 -27.32 -20.13
N ARG A 84 -41.99 -27.88 -20.22
CA ARG A 84 -41.73 -29.19 -20.81
C ARG A 84 -42.43 -30.30 -20.01
N ALA A 85 -42.30 -30.27 -18.68
CA ALA A 85 -42.94 -31.25 -17.81
C ALA A 85 -44.47 -31.18 -17.87
N VAL A 86 -45.06 -29.98 -17.90
CA VAL A 86 -46.51 -29.78 -18.06
C VAL A 86 -46.99 -30.36 -19.39
N PHE A 87 -46.30 -30.07 -20.49
CA PHE A 87 -46.65 -30.60 -21.81
C PHE A 87 -46.61 -32.14 -21.85
N ASP A 88 -45.55 -32.74 -21.28
CA ASP A 88 -45.42 -34.19 -21.22
C ASP A 88 -46.45 -34.82 -20.26
N LEU A 89 -46.82 -34.13 -19.18
CA LEU A 89 -47.85 -34.55 -18.23
C LEU A 89 -49.22 -34.59 -18.90
N GLU A 90 -49.66 -33.51 -19.56
CA GLU A 90 -50.95 -33.46 -20.27
C GLU A 90 -51.07 -34.59 -21.30
N LYS A 91 -49.97 -34.88 -22.01
CA LYS A 91 -49.91 -35.97 -22.98
C LYS A 91 -50.00 -37.35 -22.31
N ALA A 92 -49.31 -37.53 -21.19
CA ALA A 92 -49.32 -38.78 -20.42
C ALA A 92 -50.69 -39.03 -19.78
N GLU A 93 -51.31 -38.01 -19.17
CA GLU A 93 -52.64 -38.07 -18.56
C GLU A 93 -53.72 -38.38 -19.60
N SER A 94 -53.68 -37.72 -20.76
CA SER A 94 -54.61 -38.00 -21.87
C SER A 94 -54.52 -39.46 -22.32
N ARG A 95 -53.30 -40.04 -22.37
CA ARG A 95 -53.09 -41.44 -22.73
C ARG A 95 -53.52 -42.38 -21.61
N ALA A 96 -53.16 -42.09 -20.37
CA ALA A 96 -53.53 -42.88 -19.20
C ALA A 96 -55.05 -42.94 -19.02
N HIS A 97 -55.76 -41.83 -19.24
CA HIS A 97 -57.22 -41.77 -19.22
C HIS A 97 -57.87 -42.73 -20.21
N ILE A 98 -57.32 -42.83 -21.42
CA ILE A 98 -57.80 -43.79 -22.43
C ILE A 98 -57.53 -45.23 -21.98
N LEU A 99 -56.31 -45.52 -21.50
CA LEU A 99 -55.92 -46.86 -21.06
C LEU A 99 -56.72 -47.31 -19.83
N GLU A 100 -57.01 -46.42 -18.89
CA GLU A 100 -57.88 -46.69 -17.73
C GLU A 100 -59.26 -47.17 -18.18
N GLY A 101 -59.86 -46.49 -19.15
CA GLY A 101 -61.13 -46.91 -19.74
C GLY A 101 -61.04 -48.29 -20.39
N LEU A 102 -59.93 -48.59 -21.07
CA LEU A 102 -59.70 -49.89 -21.69
C LEU A 102 -59.50 -51.03 -20.68
N VAL A 103 -58.84 -50.77 -19.55
CA VAL A 103 -58.66 -51.74 -18.45
C VAL A 103 -60.00 -52.00 -17.76
N LYS A 104 -60.74 -50.94 -17.38
CA LYS A 104 -62.08 -51.04 -16.79
C LYS A 104 -63.09 -51.76 -17.71
N ALA A 105 -63.01 -51.50 -19.03
CA ALA A 105 -63.85 -52.17 -20.00
C ALA A 105 -63.55 -53.68 -20.12
N GLN A 106 -62.30 -54.08 -19.88
CA GLN A 106 -61.89 -55.48 -19.90
C GLN A 106 -62.45 -56.27 -18.72
N GLU A 107 -62.48 -55.68 -17.52
CA GLU A 107 -63.06 -56.31 -16.32
C GLU A 107 -64.55 -56.63 -16.49
N ARG A 108 -65.25 -55.83 -17.31
CA ARG A 108 -66.67 -55.98 -17.64
C ARG A 108 -66.92 -56.37 -19.10
N ILE A 109 -66.01 -57.15 -19.71
CA ILE A 109 -66.03 -57.42 -21.16
C ILE A 109 -67.33 -58.09 -21.65
N GLU A 110 -67.94 -58.96 -20.85
CA GLU A 110 -69.21 -59.59 -21.21
C GLU A 110 -70.36 -58.58 -21.34
N ASP A 111 -70.40 -57.58 -20.44
CA ASP A 111 -71.38 -56.51 -20.48
C ASP A 111 -71.16 -55.60 -21.68
N VAL A 112 -69.89 -55.29 -22.00
CA VAL A 112 -69.50 -54.50 -23.17
C VAL A 112 -69.90 -55.20 -24.47
N LEU A 113 -69.70 -56.53 -24.58
CA LEU A 113 -70.11 -57.32 -25.74
C LEU A 113 -71.63 -57.40 -25.89
N LYS A 114 -72.37 -57.54 -24.78
CA LYS A 114 -73.84 -57.50 -24.78
C LYS A 114 -74.36 -56.13 -25.25
N ALA A 115 -73.77 -55.05 -24.73
CA ALA A 115 -74.09 -53.69 -25.14
C ALA A 115 -73.81 -53.46 -26.65
N GLY A 116 -72.69 -53.97 -27.16
CA GLY A 116 -72.35 -53.87 -28.58
C GLY A 116 -73.32 -54.63 -29.49
N ARG A 117 -73.70 -55.86 -29.12
CA ARG A 117 -74.64 -56.69 -29.89
C ARG A 117 -76.07 -56.13 -29.91
N GLN A 118 -76.48 -55.43 -28.87
CA GLN A 118 -77.83 -54.86 -28.74
C GLN A 118 -77.95 -53.43 -29.30
N SER A 119 -76.83 -52.76 -29.55
CA SER A 119 -76.81 -51.42 -30.14
C SER A 119 -77.16 -51.46 -31.64
N SER A 120 -77.91 -50.47 -32.12
CA SER A 120 -78.28 -50.34 -33.53
C SER A 120 -77.19 -49.70 -34.39
N GLY A 121 -76.12 -49.19 -33.79
CA GLY A 121 -75.01 -48.51 -34.47
C GLY A 121 -73.96 -47.95 -33.51
N ARG A 122 -72.86 -47.43 -34.08
CA ARG A 122 -71.69 -46.95 -33.31
C ARG A 122 -72.02 -45.82 -32.34
N GLU A 123 -72.80 -44.83 -32.78
CA GLU A 123 -73.18 -43.68 -31.94
C GLU A 123 -74.03 -44.11 -30.73
N GLN A 124 -74.94 -45.08 -30.93
CA GLN A 124 -75.72 -45.63 -29.83
C GLN A 124 -74.85 -46.44 -28.87
N PHE A 125 -73.91 -47.23 -29.39
CA PHE A 125 -72.97 -47.99 -28.56
C PHE A 125 -72.10 -47.07 -27.68
N GLU A 126 -71.56 -45.99 -28.25
CA GLU A 126 -70.81 -44.98 -27.49
C GLU A 126 -71.69 -44.29 -26.43
N SER A 127 -72.97 -44.05 -26.72
CA SER A 127 -73.94 -43.44 -25.78
C SER A 127 -74.34 -44.39 -24.63
N ILE A 128 -74.34 -45.70 -24.86
CA ILE A 128 -74.56 -46.71 -23.82
C ILE A 128 -73.32 -46.81 -22.91
N LEU A 129 -72.11 -46.79 -23.48
CA LEU A 129 -70.85 -46.81 -22.72
C LEU A 129 -70.66 -45.54 -21.87
N GLN A 130 -71.22 -44.41 -22.29
CA GLN A 130 -71.26 -43.16 -21.50
C GLN A 130 -72.34 -43.17 -20.41
N GLY A 131 -73.23 -44.17 -20.40
CA GLY A 131 -74.35 -44.26 -19.45
C GLY A 131 -75.50 -43.30 -19.72
N SER A 132 -75.52 -42.62 -20.87
CA SER A 132 -76.65 -41.80 -21.33
C SER A 132 -77.88 -42.64 -21.69
N GLU A 133 -77.68 -43.86 -22.20
CA GLU A 133 -78.75 -44.82 -22.48
C GLU A 133 -78.60 -46.07 -21.60
N LYS A 134 -79.73 -46.61 -21.14
CA LYS A 134 -79.77 -47.80 -20.27
C LYS A 134 -80.26 -49.02 -21.03
N LEU A 135 -79.53 -50.12 -20.92
CA LEU A 135 -79.98 -51.42 -21.40
C LEU A 135 -80.56 -52.27 -20.25
N PRO A 136 -81.63 -53.05 -20.48
CA PRO A 136 -82.16 -53.96 -19.48
C PRO A 136 -81.11 -55.02 -19.10
N LYS A 137 -80.91 -55.25 -17.80
CA LYS A 137 -80.00 -56.28 -17.24
C LYS A 137 -78.48 -56.03 -17.37
N ILE A 138 -78.05 -54.80 -17.68
CA ILE A 138 -76.63 -54.39 -17.62
C ILE A 138 -76.49 -53.21 -16.65
N ALA A 139 -75.50 -53.26 -15.75
CA ALA A 139 -75.21 -52.15 -14.86
C ALA A 139 -74.65 -50.95 -15.63
N LYS A 140 -75.03 -49.73 -15.23
CA LYS A 140 -74.66 -48.48 -15.91
C LYS A 140 -73.13 -48.35 -16.05
N PHE A 141 -72.69 -47.89 -17.22
CA PHE A 141 -71.30 -47.50 -17.46
C PHE A 141 -71.10 -46.00 -17.21
N ASP A 142 -69.86 -45.59 -16.94
CA ASP A 142 -69.45 -44.23 -16.60
C ASP A 142 -68.25 -43.76 -17.43
N PHE A 143 -68.04 -44.34 -18.62
CA PHE A 143 -66.91 -43.97 -19.48
C PHE A 143 -67.10 -42.59 -20.07
N THR A 144 -66.01 -41.82 -20.13
CA THR A 144 -65.99 -40.53 -20.83
C THR A 144 -66.06 -40.71 -22.34
N LYS A 145 -66.41 -39.64 -23.08
CA LYS A 145 -66.48 -39.67 -24.56
C LYS A 145 -65.20 -40.20 -25.24
N PRO A 146 -63.97 -39.80 -24.85
CA PRO A 146 -62.75 -40.37 -25.43
C PRO A 146 -62.56 -41.86 -25.13
N GLN A 147 -62.88 -42.30 -23.91
CA GLN A 147 -62.80 -43.70 -23.51
C GLN A 147 -63.81 -44.57 -24.27
N ALA A 148 -65.07 -44.13 -24.34
CA ALA A 148 -66.13 -44.84 -25.06
C ALA A 148 -65.76 -45.03 -26.54
N LYS A 149 -65.23 -43.98 -27.18
CA LYS A 149 -64.72 -44.06 -28.55
C LYS A 149 -63.59 -45.08 -28.70
N ALA A 150 -62.60 -45.05 -27.80
CA ALA A 150 -61.48 -45.99 -27.83
C ALA A 150 -61.89 -47.45 -27.59
N ILE A 151 -62.87 -47.68 -26.71
CA ILE A 151 -63.47 -49.01 -26.48
C ILE A 151 -64.20 -49.49 -27.73
N ALA A 152 -64.98 -48.62 -28.37
CA ALA A 152 -65.73 -48.94 -29.59
C ALA A 152 -64.84 -49.25 -30.80
N GLU A 153 -63.65 -48.65 -30.87
CA GLU A 153 -62.69 -48.88 -31.96
C GLU A 153 -61.78 -50.12 -31.74
N ARG A 154 -61.92 -50.81 -30.60
CA ARG A 154 -61.09 -51.97 -30.25
C ARG A 154 -61.37 -53.17 -31.15
N ARG A 155 -60.31 -53.84 -31.61
CA ARG A 155 -60.39 -55.06 -32.44
C ARG A 155 -60.41 -56.30 -31.56
N LEU A 156 -61.12 -57.35 -31.99
CA LEU A 156 -61.32 -58.57 -31.20
C LEU A 156 -60.00 -59.26 -30.77
N TYR A 157 -58.96 -59.25 -31.59
CA TYR A 157 -57.67 -59.86 -31.21
C TYR A 157 -56.97 -59.12 -30.07
N GLN A 158 -57.25 -57.83 -29.86
CA GLN A 158 -56.69 -57.02 -28.77
C GLN A 158 -57.30 -57.35 -27.41
N LEU A 159 -58.23 -58.31 -27.36
CA LEU A 159 -58.78 -58.88 -26.12
C LEU A 159 -57.98 -60.12 -25.66
N SER A 160 -56.91 -60.47 -26.38
CA SER A 160 -56.01 -61.57 -25.97
C SER A 160 -55.38 -61.27 -24.61
N ARG A 161 -55.09 -62.31 -23.83
CA ARG A 161 -54.45 -62.17 -22.51
C ARG A 161 -53.14 -61.36 -22.58
N LEU A 162 -52.32 -61.64 -23.60
CA LEU A 162 -51.06 -60.94 -23.83
C LEU A 162 -51.24 -59.43 -24.12
N ASP A 163 -52.25 -59.05 -24.89
CA ASP A 163 -52.49 -57.64 -25.22
C ASP A 163 -53.17 -56.89 -24.06
N VAL A 164 -53.99 -57.59 -23.27
CA VAL A 164 -54.52 -57.06 -22.00
C VAL A 164 -53.38 -56.78 -21.02
N ASP A 165 -52.48 -57.75 -20.82
CA ASP A 165 -51.33 -57.59 -19.92
C ASP A 165 -50.42 -56.43 -20.39
N LYS A 166 -50.22 -56.25 -21.70
CA LYS A 166 -49.50 -55.09 -22.25
C LYS A 166 -50.17 -53.76 -21.95
N VAL A 167 -51.49 -53.66 -22.12
CA VAL A 167 -52.25 -52.43 -21.87
C VAL A 167 -52.24 -52.08 -20.38
N THR A 168 -52.39 -53.08 -19.50
CA THR A 168 -52.29 -52.89 -18.06
C THR A 168 -50.89 -52.43 -17.66
N LYS A 169 -49.84 -53.05 -18.22
CA LYS A 169 -48.46 -52.62 -17.96
C LYS A 169 -48.17 -51.21 -18.46
N GLU A 170 -48.61 -50.86 -19.68
CA GLU A 170 -48.49 -49.50 -20.24
C GLU A 170 -49.18 -48.47 -19.33
N PHE A 171 -50.34 -48.82 -18.78
CA PHE A 171 -51.07 -47.96 -17.84
C PHE A 171 -50.33 -47.79 -16.52
N GLU A 172 -49.76 -48.85 -15.94
CA GLU A 172 -48.96 -48.79 -14.72
C GLU A 172 -47.68 -47.96 -14.92
N ASP A 173 -46.95 -48.19 -16.01
CA ASP A 173 -45.74 -47.42 -16.35
C ASP A 173 -46.07 -45.93 -16.54
N LEU A 174 -47.21 -45.60 -17.18
CA LEU A 174 -47.66 -44.22 -17.33
C LEU A 174 -48.07 -43.59 -16.00
N LYS A 175 -48.66 -44.33 -15.05
CA LYS A 175 -48.94 -43.79 -13.70
C LYS A 175 -47.67 -43.38 -12.98
N ILE A 176 -46.63 -44.22 -13.05
CA ILE A 176 -45.32 -43.90 -12.47
C ILE A 176 -44.76 -42.64 -13.12
N LYS A 177 -44.83 -42.53 -14.45
CA LYS A 177 -44.37 -41.36 -15.18
C LYS A 177 -45.15 -40.09 -14.85
N ILE A 178 -46.47 -40.18 -14.72
CA ILE A 178 -47.33 -39.05 -14.33
C ILE A 178 -46.95 -38.56 -12.93
N ALA A 179 -46.75 -39.47 -11.97
CA ALA A 179 -46.32 -39.12 -10.63
C ALA A 179 -44.94 -38.43 -10.60
N ASP A 180 -43.98 -38.92 -11.39
CA ASP A 180 -42.66 -38.29 -11.53
C ASP A 180 -42.76 -36.89 -12.17
N LEU A 181 -43.57 -36.73 -13.23
CA LEU A 181 -43.79 -35.43 -13.88
C LEU A 181 -44.49 -34.43 -12.95
N GLN A 182 -45.46 -34.86 -12.15
CA GLN A 182 -46.11 -34.03 -11.14
C GLN A 182 -45.12 -33.59 -10.06
N ASP A 183 -44.26 -34.49 -9.57
CA ASP A 183 -43.19 -34.16 -8.62
C ASP A 183 -42.23 -33.09 -9.18
N ILE A 184 -41.85 -33.18 -10.46
CA ILE A 184 -41.02 -32.17 -11.13
C ILE A 184 -41.70 -30.78 -11.17
N ILE A 185 -43.01 -30.75 -11.39
CA ILE A 185 -43.78 -29.49 -11.48
C ILE A 185 -43.95 -28.86 -10.09
N GLU A 186 -44.20 -29.66 -9.06
CA GLU A 186 -44.40 -29.15 -7.69
C GLU A 186 -43.08 -28.80 -6.98
N SER A 187 -42.01 -29.56 -7.22
CA SER A 187 -40.74 -29.42 -6.53
C SER A 187 -39.73 -28.58 -7.31
N ARG A 188 -39.53 -27.34 -6.87
CA ARG A 188 -38.46 -26.47 -7.39
C ARG A 188 -37.07 -27.09 -7.25
N ALA A 189 -36.80 -27.77 -6.13
CA ALA A 189 -35.52 -28.43 -5.89
C ALA A 189 -35.26 -29.48 -6.98
N ARG A 190 -36.29 -30.24 -7.35
CA ARG A 190 -36.20 -31.25 -8.41
C ARG A 190 -35.89 -30.65 -9.79
N ARG A 191 -36.50 -29.51 -10.13
CA ARG A 191 -36.16 -28.79 -11.37
C ARG A 191 -34.72 -28.34 -11.41
N LEU A 192 -34.19 -27.85 -10.28
CA LEU A 192 -32.79 -27.44 -10.19
C LEU A 192 -31.83 -28.62 -10.29
N GLU A 193 -32.17 -29.79 -9.73
CA GLU A 193 -31.38 -31.02 -9.93
C GLU A 193 -31.32 -31.42 -11.41
N ILE A 194 -32.44 -31.37 -12.12
CA ILE A 194 -32.50 -31.65 -13.56
C ILE A 194 -31.65 -30.63 -14.33
N LEU A 195 -31.77 -29.36 -14.00
CA LEU A 195 -30.99 -28.28 -14.62
C LEU A 195 -29.48 -28.49 -14.43
N ILE A 196 -29.04 -28.90 -13.24
CA ILE A 196 -27.63 -29.20 -12.98
C ILE A 196 -27.15 -30.36 -13.87
N LYS A 197 -27.92 -31.46 -13.93
CA LYS A 197 -27.57 -32.61 -14.79
C LYS A 197 -27.46 -32.22 -16.26
N GLU A 198 -28.42 -31.45 -16.77
CA GLU A 198 -28.38 -30.95 -18.16
C GLU A 198 -27.16 -30.04 -18.40
N LEU A 199 -26.74 -29.25 -17.41
CA LEU A 199 -25.53 -28.44 -17.51
C LEU A 199 -24.25 -29.29 -17.47
N GLU A 200 -24.22 -30.35 -16.67
CA GLU A 200 -23.10 -31.30 -16.63
C GLU A 200 -22.93 -32.01 -17.98
N GLU A 201 -24.03 -32.49 -18.58
CA GLU A 201 -24.03 -33.08 -19.92
C GLU A 201 -23.55 -32.08 -20.99
N MET A 202 -23.91 -30.80 -20.85
CA MET A 202 -23.46 -29.74 -21.75
C MET A 202 -21.96 -29.47 -21.62
N VAL A 203 -21.42 -29.48 -20.39
CA VAL A 203 -19.98 -29.34 -20.15
C VAL A 203 -19.21 -30.55 -20.69
N GLU A 204 -19.74 -31.77 -20.55
CA GLU A 204 -19.09 -32.98 -21.08
C GLU A 204 -19.06 -32.99 -22.62
N SER A 205 -20.12 -32.51 -23.27
CA SER A 205 -20.23 -32.51 -24.73
C SER A 205 -19.55 -31.31 -25.41
N HIS A 206 -19.47 -30.16 -24.73
CA HIS A 206 -19.04 -28.89 -25.33
C HIS A 206 -17.97 -28.12 -24.55
N GLY A 207 -17.44 -28.67 -23.46
CA GLY A 207 -16.37 -28.05 -22.68
C GLY A 207 -15.04 -28.02 -23.42
N ASP A 208 -14.30 -26.92 -23.25
CA ASP A 208 -12.95 -26.73 -23.76
C ASP A 208 -12.01 -26.19 -22.68
N GLU A 209 -10.70 -26.30 -22.92
CA GLU A 209 -9.69 -25.72 -22.05
C GLU A 209 -9.58 -24.21 -22.27
N ARG A 210 -9.24 -23.49 -21.21
CA ARG A 210 -9.04 -22.04 -21.26
C ARG A 210 -7.87 -21.70 -22.21
N LEU A 211 -8.18 -20.97 -23.28
CA LEU A 211 -7.16 -20.50 -24.23
C LEU A 211 -6.35 -19.28 -23.73
N SER A 212 -6.96 -18.42 -22.92
CA SER A 212 -6.34 -17.18 -22.42
C SER A 212 -5.79 -17.35 -21.00
N GLU A 213 -4.56 -16.93 -20.74
CA GLU A 213 -4.02 -16.83 -19.39
C GLU A 213 -4.34 -15.46 -18.77
N ILE A 214 -4.67 -15.45 -17.47
CA ILE A 214 -4.88 -14.19 -16.72
C ILE A 214 -3.73 -14.06 -15.73
N ASP A 215 -2.78 -13.19 -16.05
CA ASP A 215 -1.75 -12.76 -15.10
C ASP A 215 -2.36 -11.72 -14.14
N PRO A 216 -2.43 -12.00 -12.82
CA PRO A 216 -2.95 -11.05 -11.83
C PRO A 216 -2.02 -9.85 -11.60
N MET A 217 -0.78 -9.90 -12.09
CA MET A 217 0.15 -8.78 -12.04
C MET A 217 -0.16 -7.81 -13.19
N PRO A 218 -0.27 -6.49 -12.94
CA PRO A 218 -0.57 -5.54 -14.01
C PRO A 218 0.54 -5.55 -15.07
N LEU A 219 0.16 -5.74 -16.35
CA LEU A 219 1.03 -5.63 -17.54
C LEU A 219 1.78 -4.28 -17.64
N SER A 220 1.35 -3.25 -16.92
CA SER A 220 2.19 -2.11 -16.66
C SER A 220 3.15 -2.46 -15.53
N MET A 221 4.38 -2.86 -15.87
CA MET A 221 5.50 -2.63 -14.96
C MET A 221 5.38 -1.20 -14.45
N ASP A 222 5.32 -1.04 -13.12
CA ASP A 222 5.49 0.27 -12.53
C ASP A 222 6.80 0.82 -13.08
N ARG A 223 6.87 2.12 -13.41
CA ARG A 223 8.14 2.77 -13.83
C ARG A 223 9.32 2.43 -12.92
N GLU A 224 9.06 1.99 -11.70
CA GLU A 224 9.99 1.52 -10.68
C GLU A 224 10.74 0.23 -11.03
N ASP A 225 10.17 -0.68 -11.82
CA ASP A 225 10.86 -1.91 -12.25
C ASP A 225 11.82 -1.67 -13.43
N LEU A 226 11.68 -0.53 -14.13
CA LEU A 226 12.58 -0.08 -15.19
C LEU A 226 13.85 0.62 -14.66
N VAL A 227 13.87 0.98 -13.38
CA VAL A 227 14.97 1.71 -12.77
C VAL A 227 15.83 0.71 -12.00
N ALA A 228 17.10 0.60 -12.39
CA ALA A 228 18.08 -0.19 -11.66
C ALA A 228 18.21 0.35 -10.24
N GLU A 229 18.21 -0.55 -9.25
CA GLU A 229 18.38 -0.16 -7.86
C GLU A 229 19.83 0.22 -7.59
N GLU A 230 20.14 1.49 -7.75
CA GLU A 230 21.46 2.06 -7.49
C GLU A 230 21.46 2.93 -6.23
N ALA A 231 22.60 2.99 -5.54
CA ALA A 231 22.82 3.91 -4.44
C ALA A 231 23.02 5.34 -4.99
N ILE A 232 22.18 6.27 -4.55
CA ILE A 232 22.20 7.66 -5.01
C ILE A 232 22.33 8.64 -3.85
N VAL A 233 22.92 9.79 -4.15
CA VAL A 233 22.96 10.94 -3.26
C VAL A 233 21.96 11.96 -3.76
N ILE A 234 21.03 12.33 -2.89
CA ILE A 234 20.10 13.43 -3.11
C ILE A 234 20.65 14.67 -2.42
N SER A 235 20.80 15.74 -3.20
CA SER A 235 21.15 17.05 -2.67
C SER A 235 20.02 18.03 -2.91
N LEU A 236 19.63 18.73 -1.85
CA LEU A 236 18.79 19.92 -1.91
C LEU A 236 19.68 21.13 -1.63
N THR A 237 19.53 22.19 -2.41
CA THR A 237 20.29 23.42 -2.25
C THR A 237 19.55 24.47 -1.43
N THR A 238 20.14 25.64 -1.21
CA THR A 238 19.50 26.71 -0.43
C THR A 238 18.38 27.37 -1.23
N ASP A 239 18.54 27.45 -2.55
CA ASP A 239 17.54 27.98 -3.49
C ASP A 239 16.48 26.94 -3.89
N ASN A 240 16.32 25.87 -3.10
CA ASN A 240 15.34 24.78 -3.29
C ASN A 240 15.47 24.01 -4.61
N TYR A 241 16.67 23.93 -5.17
CA TYR A 241 16.94 23.01 -6.26
C TYR A 241 17.30 21.63 -5.71
N ILE A 242 16.66 20.59 -6.24
CA ILE A 242 16.89 19.20 -5.86
C ILE A 242 17.41 18.42 -7.06
N ARG A 243 18.36 17.52 -6.78
CA ARG A 243 18.96 16.62 -7.75
C ARG A 243 19.44 15.33 -7.09
N HIS A 244 19.58 14.29 -7.89
CA HIS A 244 20.33 13.10 -7.51
C HIS A 244 21.49 12.82 -8.46
N LEU A 245 22.46 12.06 -7.95
CA LEU A 245 23.55 11.47 -8.71
C LEU A 245 24.01 10.16 -8.03
N PRO A 246 24.60 9.21 -8.77
CA PRO A 246 25.20 8.02 -8.16
C PRO A 246 26.24 8.40 -7.10
N VAL A 247 26.33 7.61 -6.03
CA VAL A 247 27.26 7.86 -4.92
C VAL A 247 28.70 7.97 -5.41
N GLU A 248 29.09 7.16 -6.39
CA GLU A 248 30.42 7.14 -7.01
C GLU A 248 30.77 8.48 -7.66
N ALA A 249 29.80 9.10 -8.33
CA ALA A 249 29.96 10.41 -8.95
C ALA A 249 29.98 11.55 -7.93
N PHE A 250 29.39 11.32 -6.75
CA PHE A 250 29.45 12.26 -5.63
C PHE A 250 30.79 12.21 -4.89
N ARG A 251 31.52 11.09 -4.91
CA ARG A 251 32.81 10.91 -4.20
C ARG A 251 33.73 12.12 -4.35
N LEU A 252 33.99 12.79 -3.23
CA LEU A 252 34.90 13.93 -3.16
C LEU A 252 36.33 13.44 -3.36
N GLN A 253 36.95 13.73 -4.51
CA GLN A 253 38.37 13.48 -4.70
C GLN A 253 39.16 14.36 -3.72
N ASN A 254 39.73 13.74 -2.68
CA ASN A 254 40.84 14.30 -1.92
C ASN A 254 42.11 14.23 -2.79
N ARG A 255 42.24 15.13 -3.77
CA ARG A 255 43.57 15.42 -4.30
C ARG A 255 44.29 16.29 -3.29
N GLY A 256 45.26 15.69 -2.60
CA GLY A 256 46.13 16.35 -1.64
C GLY A 256 46.85 17.55 -2.25
N GLY A 257 47.00 18.59 -1.44
CA GLY A 257 47.77 19.78 -1.79
C GLY A 257 47.11 21.07 -1.33
N LYS A 258 47.48 21.52 -0.12
CA LYS A 258 47.16 22.83 0.49
C LYS A 258 45.67 23.07 0.72
N GLY A 259 45.32 23.28 1.99
CA GLY A 259 43.96 23.58 2.44
C GLY A 259 43.22 24.51 1.49
N LEU A 260 41.99 24.11 1.15
CA LEU A 260 41.10 24.86 0.29
C LEU A 260 40.74 26.17 1.00
N LYS A 261 41.61 27.19 0.90
CA LYS A 261 41.21 28.60 0.92
C LYS A 261 40.44 28.85 -0.37
N GLY A 262 39.27 28.23 -0.48
CA GLY A 262 38.31 28.44 -1.55
C GLY A 262 37.28 29.42 -1.05
N VAL A 263 37.56 30.71 -1.22
CA VAL A 263 36.52 31.73 -1.21
C VAL A 263 35.64 31.44 -2.43
N ALA A 264 34.65 30.56 -2.27
CA ALA A 264 33.61 30.37 -3.27
C ALA A 264 32.72 31.62 -3.23
N THR A 265 32.71 32.33 -4.34
CA THR A 265 31.91 33.53 -4.58
C THR A 265 30.42 33.20 -4.57
N LYS A 266 29.62 34.24 -4.31
CA LYS A 266 28.16 34.32 -4.12
C LYS A 266 27.25 33.51 -5.07
N ASP A 267 27.80 32.89 -6.11
CA ASP A 267 27.08 32.27 -7.23
C ASP A 267 27.11 30.72 -7.22
N GLU A 268 27.73 30.07 -6.23
CA GLU A 268 27.62 28.62 -6.04
C GLU A 268 26.47 28.28 -5.09
N ASP A 269 25.45 27.59 -5.62
CA ASP A 269 24.28 27.14 -4.86
C ASP A 269 24.68 26.02 -3.88
N ALA A 270 24.90 26.40 -2.61
CA ALA A 270 25.41 25.50 -1.58
C ALA A 270 24.36 24.44 -1.18
N PRO A 271 24.77 23.17 -0.96
CA PRO A 271 23.86 22.14 -0.52
C PRO A 271 23.33 22.43 0.88
N SER A 272 22.01 22.50 1.01
CA SER A 272 21.28 22.68 2.27
C SER A 272 20.94 21.34 2.94
N LYS A 273 20.76 20.27 2.17
CA LYS A 273 20.57 18.91 2.68
C LYS A 273 21.22 17.92 1.73
N ILE A 274 21.88 16.92 2.29
CA ILE A 274 22.44 15.80 1.56
C ILE A 274 21.92 14.54 2.25
N VAL A 275 21.36 13.64 1.46
CA VAL A 275 20.75 12.39 1.91
C VAL A 275 21.21 11.29 0.97
N THR A 276 21.55 10.14 1.54
CA THR A 276 21.89 8.92 0.81
C THR A 276 20.74 7.95 0.90
N CYS A 277 20.44 7.29 -0.21
CA CYS A 277 19.38 6.29 -0.28
C CYS A 277 19.55 5.45 -1.54
N PHE A 278 18.81 4.35 -1.64
CA PHE A 278 18.65 3.66 -2.90
C PHE A 278 17.68 4.42 -3.80
N SER A 279 17.87 4.31 -5.10
CA SER A 279 17.03 4.93 -6.12
C SER A 279 15.55 4.56 -6.00
N LYS A 280 15.24 3.36 -5.50
CA LYS A 280 13.87 2.89 -5.27
C LYS A 280 13.28 3.30 -3.92
N ASP A 281 14.08 3.88 -3.03
CA ASP A 281 13.57 4.31 -1.72
C ASP A 281 12.49 5.39 -1.87
N ARG A 282 11.56 5.39 -0.91
CA ARG A 282 10.52 6.40 -0.84
C ARG A 282 11.01 7.61 -0.05
N LEU A 283 10.98 8.79 -0.66
CA LEU A 283 11.28 10.03 0.04
C LEU A 283 10.02 10.59 0.69
N LEU A 284 10.10 10.83 2.00
CA LEU A 284 9.15 11.67 2.72
C LEU A 284 9.78 13.06 2.96
N ILE A 285 9.25 14.06 2.26
CA ILE A 285 9.72 15.45 2.37
C ILE A 285 8.78 16.24 3.27
N PHE A 286 9.30 16.79 4.36
CA PHE A 286 8.55 17.58 5.33
C PHE A 286 8.86 19.06 5.20
N THR A 287 7.83 19.90 5.36
CA THR A 287 7.94 21.36 5.34
C THR A 287 7.73 22.00 6.71
N ASP A 288 8.23 23.22 6.89
CA ASP A 288 8.07 24.04 8.09
C ASP A 288 6.61 24.28 8.48
N LYS A 289 5.69 24.30 7.50
CA LYS A 289 4.23 24.36 7.71
C LYS A 289 3.59 23.03 8.10
N GLY A 290 4.38 22.01 8.44
CA GLY A 290 3.87 20.74 8.94
C GLY A 290 3.18 19.88 7.88
N ARG A 291 3.55 20.03 6.60
CA ARG A 291 3.09 19.17 5.49
C ARG A 291 4.15 18.13 5.16
N VAL A 292 3.70 17.01 4.62
CA VAL A 292 4.54 15.93 4.09
C VAL A 292 4.18 15.67 2.64
N TYR A 293 5.19 15.45 1.82
CA TYR A 293 5.09 15.09 0.42
C TYR A 293 5.84 13.79 0.18
N GLY A 294 5.37 13.00 -0.78
CA GLY A 294 5.96 11.71 -1.09
C GLY A 294 6.30 11.59 -2.57
N LEU A 295 7.52 11.17 -2.84
CA LEU A 295 8.05 10.85 -4.16
C LEU A 295 9.03 9.68 -4.05
N ARG A 296 9.29 8.98 -5.14
CA ARG A 296 10.36 7.98 -5.20
C ARG A 296 11.71 8.68 -5.43
N ALA A 297 12.79 8.12 -4.93
CA ALA A 297 14.10 8.78 -4.96
C ALA A 297 14.60 9.04 -6.40
N TRP A 298 14.41 8.08 -7.31
CA TRP A 298 14.73 8.20 -8.73
C TRP A 298 13.91 9.25 -9.49
N GLU A 299 12.76 9.71 -8.96
CA GLU A 299 11.93 10.74 -9.60
C GLU A 299 12.51 12.14 -9.45
N THR A 300 13.47 12.33 -8.54
CA THR A 300 14.27 13.55 -8.53
C THR A 300 15.10 13.63 -9.83
N PRO A 301 15.49 14.81 -10.33
CA PRO A 301 16.23 14.88 -11.59
C PRO A 301 17.68 14.41 -11.40
N SER A 302 18.16 13.59 -12.33
CA SER A 302 19.58 13.27 -12.42
C SER A 302 20.34 14.48 -12.95
N ALA A 303 21.39 14.90 -12.25
CA ALA A 303 22.26 15.98 -12.69
C ALA A 303 23.70 15.73 -12.27
N SER A 304 24.65 16.22 -13.08
CA SER A 304 26.07 16.22 -12.71
C SER A 304 26.30 17.05 -11.44
N ARG A 305 27.46 16.87 -10.80
CA ARG A 305 27.88 17.64 -9.60
C ARG A 305 27.79 19.17 -9.79
N TYR A 306 27.91 19.66 -11.01
CA TYR A 306 27.81 21.09 -11.33
C TYR A 306 26.42 21.51 -11.84
N GLY A 307 25.56 20.57 -12.21
CA GLY A 307 24.22 20.85 -12.71
C GLY A 307 23.24 21.16 -11.57
N LYS A 308 22.50 22.27 -11.66
CA LYS A 308 21.59 22.72 -10.58
C LYS A 308 20.44 21.75 -10.28
N GLY A 309 20.04 20.91 -11.24
CA GLY A 309 18.85 20.06 -11.09
C GLY A 309 17.56 20.83 -11.37
N SER A 310 16.47 20.46 -10.69
CA SER A 310 15.16 21.11 -10.85
C SER A 310 14.70 21.71 -9.53
N HIS A 311 13.98 22.83 -9.61
CA HIS A 311 13.34 23.41 -8.43
C HIS A 311 12.31 22.45 -7.84
N ILE A 312 12.28 22.29 -6.51
CA ILE A 312 11.46 21.28 -5.82
C ILE A 312 9.95 21.44 -6.08
N ARG A 313 9.49 22.67 -6.36
CA ARG A 313 8.09 22.96 -6.73
C ARG A 313 7.66 22.28 -8.03
N ASN A 314 8.59 21.97 -8.93
CA ASN A 314 8.29 21.27 -10.17
C ASN A 314 8.03 19.77 -9.95
N LEU A 315 8.48 19.23 -8.82
CA LEU A 315 8.31 17.82 -8.46
C LEU A 315 7.13 17.60 -7.51
N LEU A 316 6.83 18.59 -6.66
CA LEU A 316 5.78 18.52 -5.64
C LEU A 316 4.55 19.33 -6.07
N GLU A 317 3.51 18.63 -6.52
CA GLU A 317 2.25 19.19 -7.03
C GLU A 317 1.35 19.76 -5.91
N GLY A 318 1.83 20.75 -5.15
CA GLY A 318 1.03 21.37 -4.09
C GLY A 318 1.81 22.08 -2.98
N ILE A 319 3.12 22.16 -3.10
CA ILE A 319 3.95 22.98 -2.22
C ILE A 319 3.71 24.48 -2.50
N ARG A 320 3.57 25.26 -1.44
CA ARG A 320 3.34 26.71 -1.51
C ARG A 320 4.66 27.48 -1.58
N ASP A 321 4.59 28.75 -1.97
CA ASP A 321 5.79 29.57 -2.10
C ASP A 321 6.44 29.90 -0.75
N ASP A 322 5.66 29.96 0.32
CA ASP A 322 6.09 30.23 1.69
C ASP A 322 6.52 28.97 2.47
N GLU A 323 6.35 27.78 1.89
CA GLU A 323 6.77 26.51 2.51
C GLU A 323 8.26 26.22 2.27
N LYS A 324 8.98 25.93 3.35
CA LYS A 324 10.41 25.57 3.33
C LYS A 324 10.60 24.11 3.71
N VAL A 325 11.47 23.40 3.00
CA VAL A 325 11.77 21.99 3.30
C VAL A 325 12.70 21.87 4.51
N ILE A 326 12.23 21.19 5.56
CA ILE A 326 12.95 21.03 6.82
C ILE A 326 13.59 19.64 6.97
N SER A 327 13.01 18.59 6.38
CA SER A 327 13.56 17.23 6.43
C SER A 327 13.22 16.45 5.15
N ILE A 328 14.19 15.69 4.65
CA ILE A 328 14.02 14.70 3.59
C ILE A 328 14.39 13.37 4.22
N LEU A 329 13.42 12.46 4.36
CA LEU A 329 13.63 11.16 4.96
C LEU A 329 13.49 10.08 3.89
N PRO A 330 14.58 9.41 3.50
CA PRO A 330 14.48 8.23 2.67
C PRO A 330 13.99 7.07 3.53
N MET A 331 12.98 6.36 3.04
CA MET A 331 12.39 5.22 3.70
C MET A 331 12.56 4.02 2.77
N GLU A 332 13.23 3.00 3.29
CA GLU A 332 13.45 1.74 2.59
C GLU A 332 12.12 1.08 2.22
N ARG A 333 12.08 0.37 1.09
CA ARG A 333 10.86 -0.26 0.59
C ARG A 333 10.28 -1.27 1.58
N SER A 334 11.14 -2.15 2.11
CA SER A 334 10.80 -3.16 3.13
C SER A 334 10.11 -2.53 4.35
N LEU A 335 10.61 -1.38 4.78
CA LEU A 335 10.14 -0.61 5.93
C LEU A 335 8.81 0.10 5.66
N ILE A 336 8.53 0.51 4.43
CA ILE A 336 7.23 1.06 4.03
C ILE A 336 6.17 -0.04 3.90
N GLU A 337 6.55 -1.22 3.44
CA GLU A 337 5.68 -2.40 3.34
C GLU A 337 5.33 -2.97 4.73
N ASN A 338 6.28 -2.99 5.66
CA ASN A 338 6.11 -3.48 7.03
C ASN A 338 6.46 -2.40 8.07
N PRO A 339 5.64 -1.35 8.24
CA PRO A 339 5.95 -0.19 9.06
C PRO A 339 5.69 -0.39 10.58
N GLU A 340 5.42 -1.61 11.03
CA GLU A 340 5.11 -1.89 12.44
C GLU A 340 6.34 -1.68 13.34
N GLY A 341 6.13 -1.18 14.57
CA GLY A 341 7.24 -0.85 15.48
C GLY A 341 8.04 0.42 15.12
N HIS A 342 7.78 1.03 13.96
CA HIS A 342 8.46 2.24 13.50
C HIS A 342 7.59 3.49 13.58
N PHE A 343 8.22 4.60 13.94
CA PHE A 343 7.56 5.87 14.21
C PHE A 343 8.31 7.04 13.55
N LEU A 344 7.60 8.14 13.39
CA LEU A 344 8.18 9.44 13.08
C LEU A 344 8.01 10.37 14.27
N MET A 345 9.12 10.99 14.68
CA MET A 345 9.20 11.99 15.72
C MET A 345 9.26 13.38 15.11
N PHE A 346 8.40 14.27 15.56
CA PHE A 346 8.31 15.65 15.10
C PHE A 346 8.65 16.59 16.25
N ALA A 347 9.44 17.63 15.97
CA ALA A 347 9.71 18.71 16.90
C ALA A 347 9.38 20.06 16.28
N THR A 348 8.74 20.91 17.06
CA THR A 348 8.33 22.28 16.68
C THR A 348 9.20 23.33 17.36
N ALA A 349 9.21 24.55 16.84
CA ALA A 349 9.98 25.66 17.40
C ALA A 349 9.51 26.03 18.81
N ASN A 350 8.20 25.95 19.09
CA ASN A 350 7.63 26.18 20.42
C ASN A 350 7.85 25.02 21.42
N GLY A 351 8.67 24.02 21.06
CA GLY A 351 9.05 22.95 21.97
C GLY A 351 8.01 21.86 22.15
N ARG A 352 7.02 21.75 21.25
CA ARG A 352 6.12 20.58 21.19
C ARG A 352 6.80 19.43 20.45
N ILE A 353 6.48 18.21 20.89
CA ILE A 353 6.94 16.96 20.31
C ILE A 353 5.76 16.07 19.95
N LYS A 354 5.83 15.34 18.83
CA LYS A 354 4.80 14.38 18.43
C LYS A 354 5.43 13.06 17.98
N LYS A 355 4.87 11.94 18.43
CA LYS A 355 5.16 10.58 17.96
C LYS A 355 4.00 10.08 17.11
N SER A 356 4.26 9.62 15.89
CA SER A 356 3.24 9.11 14.96
C SER A 356 3.71 7.83 14.29
N ARG A 357 2.82 6.88 14.02
CA ARG A 357 3.19 5.60 13.37
C ARG A 357 3.66 5.85 11.95
N LEU A 358 4.69 5.13 11.51
CA LEU A 358 5.16 5.23 10.13
C LEU A 358 4.10 4.79 9.11
N SER A 359 3.21 3.84 9.48
CA SER A 359 2.12 3.34 8.63
C SER A 359 1.21 4.43 8.08
N GLU A 360 1.01 5.52 8.82
CA GLU A 360 0.24 6.71 8.43
C GLU A 360 0.86 7.50 7.25
N TYR A 361 2.12 7.21 6.92
CA TYR A 361 2.92 7.91 5.89
C TYR A 361 3.31 7.00 4.71
N SER A 362 2.88 5.73 4.71
CA SER A 362 3.12 4.78 3.62
C SER A 362 2.57 5.29 2.26
N ARG A 363 1.39 5.94 2.28
CA ARG A 363 0.65 6.40 1.08
C ARG A 363 0.55 7.94 0.99
N ILE A 364 1.70 8.64 1.06
CA ILE A 364 1.79 10.09 0.78
C ILE A 364 2.18 10.31 -0.68
N ASN A 365 1.41 11.07 -1.44
CA ASN A 365 1.70 11.39 -2.85
C ASN A 365 2.36 12.78 -3.02
N ARG A 366 2.60 13.17 -4.28
CA ARG A 366 3.21 14.46 -4.65
C ARG A 366 2.37 15.69 -4.29
N ASN A 367 1.05 15.54 -4.15
CA ASN A 367 0.16 16.64 -3.75
C ASN A 367 0.33 17.02 -2.27
N GLY A 368 0.92 16.11 -1.50
CA GLY A 368 1.19 16.30 -0.09
C GLY A 368 -0.05 16.26 0.78
N LYS A 369 0.23 16.22 2.08
CA LYS A 369 -0.73 15.87 3.13
C LYS A 369 -0.30 16.57 4.42
N PHE A 370 -1.23 16.97 5.28
CA PHE A 370 -0.84 17.51 6.59
C PHE A 370 -0.21 16.42 7.46
N ALA A 371 0.98 16.68 8.00
CA ALA A 371 1.71 15.81 8.92
C ALA A 371 1.70 16.34 10.35
N LEU A 372 1.29 17.58 10.59
CA LEU A 372 1.19 18.16 11.92
C LEU A 372 0.10 19.24 11.89
N LYS A 373 -0.61 19.40 13.01
CA LYS A 373 -1.46 20.57 13.23
C LYS A 373 -0.82 21.41 14.33
N PHE A 374 -0.52 22.68 14.09
CA PHE A 374 0.04 23.53 15.13
C PHE A 374 -1.01 23.86 16.20
N ALA A 375 -0.58 23.92 17.46
CA ALA A 375 -1.45 24.28 18.57
C ALA A 375 -1.76 25.78 18.56
N ASP A 376 -0.74 26.59 18.28
CA ASP A 376 -0.79 28.05 18.34
C ASP A 376 -1.04 28.69 16.95
N GLY A 377 -1.58 27.93 16.00
CA GLY A 377 -1.79 28.39 14.62
C GLY A 377 -0.47 28.64 13.88
N ASP A 378 -0.40 29.75 13.14
CA ASP A 378 0.73 30.07 12.25
C ASP A 378 1.97 30.66 12.97
N SER A 379 1.93 30.81 14.30
CA SER A 379 3.06 31.32 15.09
C SER A 379 4.11 30.25 15.44
N ASP A 380 3.84 28.98 15.11
CA ASP A 380 4.76 27.86 15.33
C ASP A 380 5.17 27.24 13.99
N ASN A 381 6.32 26.59 13.96
CA ASN A 381 6.86 25.95 12.76
C ASN A 381 7.54 24.63 13.10
N LEU A 382 7.47 23.70 12.16
CA LEU A 382 8.14 22.41 12.25
C LEU A 382 9.65 22.62 12.05
N VAL A 383 10.46 22.10 12.99
CA VAL A 383 11.92 22.26 12.99
C VAL A 383 12.60 21.01 12.43
N SER A 384 12.13 19.83 12.82
CA SER A 384 12.75 18.57 12.40
C SER A 384 11.79 17.40 12.49
N VAL A 385 11.94 16.45 11.57
CA VAL A 385 11.32 15.12 11.64
C VAL A 385 12.43 14.07 11.58
N ARG A 386 12.33 13.04 12.41
CA ARG A 386 13.29 11.92 12.44
C ARG A 386 12.56 10.59 12.55
N PRO A 387 13.09 9.51 11.93
CA PRO A 387 12.63 8.15 12.22
C PRO A 387 12.97 7.80 13.67
N ALA A 388 12.16 6.92 14.25
CA ALA A 388 12.33 6.43 15.61
C ALA A 388 11.72 5.04 15.80
N THR A 389 12.20 4.34 16.80
CA THR A 389 11.71 3.08 17.35
C THR A 389 11.30 3.31 18.81
N ASP A 390 10.90 2.24 19.50
CA ASP A 390 10.65 2.29 20.94
C ASP A 390 11.94 2.25 21.79
N ALA A 391 13.12 2.03 21.22
CA ALA A 391 14.39 2.08 21.96
C ALA A 391 15.01 3.48 22.01
N ASP A 392 14.63 4.36 21.07
CA ASP A 392 15.32 5.63 20.87
C ASP A 392 15.12 6.65 21.98
N HIS A 393 16.19 7.37 22.31
CA HIS A 393 16.13 8.60 23.09
C HIS A 393 15.93 9.82 22.19
N VAL A 394 15.16 10.79 22.68
CA VAL A 394 15.04 12.10 22.05
C VAL A 394 15.83 13.13 22.83
N VAL A 395 16.61 13.96 22.14
CA VAL A 395 17.23 15.18 22.67
C VAL A 395 16.72 16.39 21.91
N LEU A 396 16.00 17.28 22.59
CA LEU A 396 15.61 18.60 22.09
C LEU A 396 16.61 19.64 22.58
N VAL A 397 17.02 20.56 21.71
CA VAL A 397 17.97 21.62 22.06
C VAL A 397 17.39 22.99 21.70
N SER A 398 17.47 23.94 22.64
CA SER A 398 17.00 25.31 22.46
C SER A 398 18.11 26.28 22.03
N ALA A 399 17.71 27.40 21.44
CA ALA A 399 18.59 28.48 21.01
C ALA A 399 19.41 29.04 22.19
N SER A 400 18.81 29.09 23.39
CA SER A 400 19.49 29.55 24.61
C SER A 400 20.51 28.55 25.20
N GLY A 401 20.76 27.43 24.54
CA GLY A 401 21.76 26.45 24.97
C GLY A 401 21.31 25.44 26.01
N ASN A 402 20.00 25.19 26.13
CA ASN A 402 19.47 24.13 26.99
C ASN A 402 19.12 22.88 26.18
N ALA A 403 19.19 21.71 26.79
CA ALA A 403 18.83 20.44 26.18
C ALA A 403 17.92 19.61 27.10
N CYS A 404 16.86 19.05 26.53
CA CYS A 404 15.93 18.15 27.20
C CYS A 404 16.02 16.76 26.55
N ARG A 405 16.50 15.77 27.31
CA ARG A 405 16.61 14.37 26.90
C ARG A 405 15.58 13.52 27.61
N PHE A 406 14.84 12.69 26.90
CA PHE A 406 13.91 11.70 27.47
C PHE A 406 13.65 10.55 26.50
N MET A 407 13.15 9.42 27.01
CA MET A 407 12.74 8.28 26.18
C MET A 407 11.23 8.38 25.89
N PRO A 408 10.79 8.47 24.62
CA PRO A 408 9.37 8.66 24.30
C PRO A 408 8.46 7.50 24.73
N SER A 409 8.97 6.28 24.65
CA SER A 409 8.32 4.99 24.94
C SER A 409 8.38 4.58 26.42
N GLU A 410 9.01 5.38 27.28
CA GLU A 410 9.02 5.11 28.72
C GLU A 410 7.60 5.20 29.28
N GLU A 411 7.22 4.23 30.12
CA GLU A 411 5.89 4.20 30.72
C GLU A 411 5.77 5.23 31.85
N LYS A 412 4.62 5.86 31.91
CA LYS A 412 4.24 6.85 32.91
C LYS A 412 2.85 6.53 33.44
N THR A 413 2.80 6.31 34.73
CA THR A 413 1.56 6.06 35.46
C THR A 413 0.99 7.37 36.00
N ARG A 414 -0.31 7.61 35.79
CA ARG A 414 -1.04 8.73 36.38
C ARG A 414 -2.35 8.24 36.97
N THR A 415 -2.56 8.50 38.26
CA THR A 415 -3.85 8.31 38.91
C THR A 415 -4.80 9.44 38.53
N SER A 416 -5.97 9.10 38.00
CA SER A 416 -7.03 10.07 37.69
C SER A 416 -7.56 10.68 39.00
N PRO A 417 -7.53 12.01 39.17
CA PRO A 417 -8.03 12.64 40.39
C PRO A 417 -9.55 12.55 40.55
N GLU A 418 -10.30 12.28 39.46
CA GLU A 418 -11.76 12.17 39.48
C GLU A 418 -12.26 10.73 39.69
N THR A 419 -11.57 9.73 39.13
CA THR A 419 -12.03 8.33 39.16
C THR A 419 -11.17 7.42 40.04
N GLY A 420 -10.01 7.88 40.51
CA GLY A 420 -9.06 7.05 41.26
C GLY A 420 -8.34 5.98 40.42
N GLU A 421 -8.68 5.86 39.14
CA GLU A 421 -8.10 4.86 38.24
C GLU A 421 -6.64 5.19 37.88
N VAL A 422 -5.82 4.15 37.88
CA VAL A 422 -4.40 4.22 37.50
C VAL A 422 -4.28 4.02 36.00
N ILE A 423 -3.94 5.08 35.26
CA ILE A 423 -3.74 5.03 33.80
C ILE A 423 -2.25 4.98 33.51
N THR A 424 -1.77 3.88 32.92
CA THR A 424 -0.41 3.78 32.38
C THR A 424 -0.41 4.24 30.92
N THR A 425 0.46 5.20 30.60
CA THR A 425 0.63 5.72 29.24
C THR A 425 2.11 5.91 28.94
N TYR A 426 2.50 6.18 27.69
CA TYR A 426 3.88 6.49 27.36
C TYR A 426 4.22 7.96 27.57
N VAL A 427 5.48 8.29 27.88
CA VAL A 427 5.98 9.66 28.04
C VAL A 427 5.53 10.52 26.85
N VAL A 428 5.65 10.02 25.61
CA VAL A 428 5.04 10.58 24.41
C VAL A 428 4.12 9.54 23.77
N ARG A 429 2.81 9.70 23.99
CA ARG A 429 1.80 8.85 23.34
C ARG A 429 1.88 8.89 21.82
N VAL A 430 1.59 7.75 21.19
CA VAL A 430 1.42 7.67 19.74
C VAL A 430 0.15 8.40 19.34
N GLN A 431 0.24 9.28 18.34
CA GLN A 431 -0.89 10.05 17.83
C GLN A 431 -1.03 9.88 16.32
N GLY A 432 -2.26 10.07 15.82
CA GLY A 432 -2.53 10.14 14.39
C GLY A 432 -1.77 11.28 13.71
N ARG A 433 -1.71 11.21 12.38
CA ARG A 433 -0.95 12.14 11.53
C ARG A 433 -1.30 13.62 11.79
N ILE A 434 -2.59 13.95 11.83
CA ILE A 434 -3.07 15.34 12.01
C ILE A 434 -3.35 15.59 13.50
N SER A 435 -2.31 15.76 14.29
CA SER A 435 -2.41 16.07 15.72
C SER A 435 -1.38 17.10 16.15
N GLN A 436 -1.56 17.67 17.35
CA GLN A 436 -0.77 18.80 17.87
C GLN A 436 0.49 18.40 18.65
N GLY A 437 0.73 17.10 18.89
CA GLY A 437 1.79 16.69 19.80
C GLY A 437 1.48 17.00 21.27
N VAL A 438 2.48 16.75 22.11
CA VAL A 438 2.52 17.09 23.55
C VAL A 438 3.69 18.05 23.81
N SER A 439 3.74 18.68 24.99
CA SER A 439 4.90 19.51 25.36
C SER A 439 6.16 18.65 25.44
N GLY A 440 7.21 19.00 24.69
CA GLY A 440 8.51 18.31 24.69
C GLY A 440 9.52 19.01 25.60
N MET A 441 9.69 20.32 25.41
CA MET A 441 10.60 21.17 26.18
C MET A 441 9.87 22.46 26.57
N LYS A 442 10.07 22.93 27.79
CA LYS A 442 9.55 24.23 28.24
C LYS A 442 10.59 25.30 27.94
N LEU A 443 10.20 26.27 27.11
CA LEU A 443 11.07 27.36 26.68
C LEU A 443 10.90 28.58 27.58
N ALA A 444 11.93 29.42 27.63
CA ALA A 444 11.82 30.77 28.20
C ALA A 444 11.27 31.75 27.15
N ASP A 445 10.85 32.94 27.58
CA ASP A 445 10.34 33.96 26.66
C ASP A 445 11.41 34.33 25.62
N GLY A 446 11.03 34.22 24.33
CA GLY A 446 11.93 34.45 23.20
C GLY A 446 12.86 33.30 22.83
N ASP A 447 12.87 32.18 23.58
CA ASP A 447 13.64 30.98 23.25
C ASP A 447 12.85 30.06 22.29
N LYS A 448 13.57 29.25 21.52
CA LYS A 448 12.99 28.34 20.52
C LYS A 448 13.81 27.06 20.40
N VAL A 449 13.18 25.96 20.03
CA VAL A 449 13.90 24.72 19.69
C VAL A 449 14.56 24.88 18.32
N ILE A 450 15.85 24.51 18.24
CA ILE A 450 16.67 24.62 17.03
C ILE A 450 16.89 23.26 16.37
N GLY A 451 16.82 22.17 17.14
CA GLY A 451 16.99 20.84 16.60
C GLY A 451 16.55 19.72 17.53
N MET A 452 16.38 18.55 16.94
CA MET A 452 16.07 17.29 17.61
C MET A 452 17.04 16.22 17.13
N ILE A 453 17.47 15.39 18.07
CA ILE A 453 18.23 14.17 17.84
C ILE A 453 17.39 13.00 18.34
N VAL A 454 17.42 11.91 17.58
CA VAL A 454 16.71 10.67 17.90
C VAL A 454 17.66 9.52 17.61
N THR A 455 18.05 8.79 18.66
CA THR A 455 18.97 7.64 18.57
C THR A 455 18.97 6.87 19.89
N ASP A 456 19.19 5.56 19.81
CA ASP A 456 19.48 4.66 20.93
C ASP A 456 20.99 4.41 21.09
N ASP A 457 21.77 4.61 20.02
CA ASP A 457 23.23 4.58 20.06
C ASP A 457 23.80 5.66 21.01
N PHE A 458 24.41 5.19 22.10
CA PHE A 458 25.03 6.04 23.12
C PHE A 458 26.38 6.61 22.72
N ASP A 459 27.06 6.07 21.70
CA ASP A 459 28.35 6.57 21.22
C ASP A 459 28.21 7.74 20.24
N THR A 460 27.04 7.87 19.62
CA THR A 460 26.71 9.01 18.78
C THR A 460 26.94 10.35 19.51
N SER A 461 27.64 11.25 18.82
CA SER A 461 27.94 12.60 19.30
C SER A 461 26.86 13.62 18.90
N VAL A 462 26.52 14.49 19.83
CA VAL A 462 25.70 15.69 19.61
C VAL A 462 26.62 16.89 19.42
N LEU A 463 26.61 17.45 18.21
CA LEU A 463 27.33 18.68 17.89
C LEU A 463 26.38 19.88 17.93
N THR A 464 26.70 20.84 18.79
CA THR A 464 25.99 22.12 18.92
C THR A 464 26.87 23.25 18.40
N ILE A 465 26.32 24.12 17.56
CA ILE A 465 27.04 25.24 16.94
C ILE A 465 26.30 26.55 17.23
N SER A 466 27.04 27.53 17.72
CA SER A 466 26.55 28.87 18.00
C SER A 466 26.70 29.81 16.81
N LYS A 467 25.87 30.85 16.82
CA LYS A 467 25.77 31.91 15.82
C LYS A 467 27.12 32.54 15.50
N TYR A 468 27.98 32.71 16.51
CA TYR A 468 29.29 33.33 16.34
C TYR A 468 30.47 32.35 16.25
N GLY A 469 30.21 31.12 15.79
CA GLY A 469 31.26 30.19 15.38
C GLY A 469 31.94 29.45 16.51
N MET A 470 31.24 29.23 17.63
CA MET A 470 31.65 28.26 18.65
C MET A 470 30.94 26.93 18.40
N ALA A 471 31.63 25.80 18.59
CA ALA A 471 31.06 24.47 18.48
C ALA A 471 31.44 23.60 19.68
N LYS A 472 30.49 22.83 20.18
CA LYS A 472 30.69 21.87 21.27
C LYS A 472 30.15 20.51 20.85
N ARG A 473 31.02 19.50 20.92
CA ARG A 473 30.66 18.09 20.74
C ARG A 473 30.51 17.42 22.11
N SER A 474 29.44 16.68 22.29
CA SER A 474 29.21 15.88 23.50
C SER A 474 28.53 14.57 23.11
N ARG A 475 29.08 13.46 23.59
CA ARG A 475 28.50 12.12 23.43
C ARG A 475 27.09 12.05 24.03
N LEU A 476 26.19 11.26 23.41
CA LEU A 476 24.87 11.01 23.97
C LEU A 476 25.00 10.32 25.35
N GLY A 477 25.78 9.25 25.44
CA GLY A 477 26.05 8.50 26.68
C GLY A 477 24.81 7.87 27.31
N SER A 478 25.00 7.08 28.37
CA SER A 478 23.89 6.51 29.16
C SER A 478 23.10 7.58 29.93
N GLY A 479 23.72 8.72 30.24
CA GLY A 479 23.18 9.79 31.07
C GLY A 479 23.34 9.54 32.58
N GLU A 480 23.91 8.41 32.97
CA GLU A 480 24.07 7.95 34.36
C GLU A 480 25.39 8.47 34.98
N MET A 481 25.53 8.31 36.30
CA MET A 481 26.81 8.61 36.98
C MET A 481 27.66 7.34 36.96
N ILE A 482 28.82 7.41 36.30
CA ILE A 482 29.79 6.32 36.21
C ILE A 482 31.04 6.68 37.00
N PRO A 483 31.74 5.71 37.61
CA PRO A 483 33.00 5.98 38.29
C PRO A 483 34.03 6.50 37.28
N LEU A 484 34.74 7.56 37.65
CA LEU A 484 35.78 8.16 36.83
C LEU A 484 37.00 7.24 36.83
N MET A 485 37.45 6.84 35.64
CA MET A 485 38.60 5.97 35.46
C MET A 485 39.73 6.72 34.74
N GLU A 486 40.97 6.57 35.21
CA GLU A 486 42.19 7.08 34.57
C GLU A 486 43.22 5.94 34.51
N ASP A 487 43.79 5.67 33.33
CA ASP A 487 44.73 4.56 33.06
C ASP A 487 44.31 3.17 33.59
N GLY A 488 43.00 2.88 33.57
CA GLY A 488 42.44 1.60 34.04
C GLY A 488 42.30 1.47 35.57
N GLY A 489 42.62 2.52 36.33
CA GLY A 489 42.38 2.64 37.77
C GLY A 489 41.21 3.58 38.09
N GLN A 490 40.46 3.31 39.16
CA GLN A 490 39.39 4.19 39.64
C GLN A 490 40.00 5.39 40.37
N ILE A 491 39.53 6.61 40.06
CA ILE A 491 39.94 7.82 40.79
C ILE A 491 39.20 7.87 42.13
N ILE A 492 39.98 8.02 43.18
CA ILE A 492 39.53 8.19 44.55
C ILE A 492 39.93 9.61 44.98
N ASP A 493 39.02 10.32 45.66
CA ASP A 493 39.30 11.66 46.17
C ASP A 493 40.25 11.65 47.38
N GLU A 494 40.64 12.83 47.87
CA GLU A 494 41.54 12.98 49.03
C GLU A 494 40.97 12.37 50.33
N SER A 495 39.67 12.02 50.36
CA SER A 495 38.96 11.42 51.49
C SER A 495 38.80 9.91 51.38
N GLY A 496 39.21 9.28 50.27
CA GLY A 496 39.04 7.85 50.05
C GLY A 496 37.73 7.48 49.33
N ASP A 497 36.95 8.45 48.85
CA ASP A 497 35.67 8.22 48.18
C ASP A 497 35.81 8.19 46.65
N GLN A 498 35.00 7.34 46.00
CA GLN A 498 34.99 7.20 44.55
C GLN A 498 34.47 8.48 43.86
N VAL A 499 35.22 8.97 42.89
CA VAL A 499 34.80 10.11 42.07
C VAL A 499 33.91 9.61 40.94
N PHE A 500 32.69 10.12 40.83
CA PHE A 500 31.77 9.80 39.74
C PHE A 500 31.66 10.97 38.75
N GLU A 501 31.64 10.66 37.46
CA GLU A 501 31.31 11.60 36.38
C GLU A 501 30.02 11.18 35.67
N ARG A 502 29.30 12.16 35.12
CA ARG A 502 28.14 11.85 34.29
C ARG A 502 28.57 11.42 32.90
N ASP A 503 28.05 10.29 32.48
CA ASP A 503 28.20 9.82 31.12
C ASP A 503 27.25 10.55 30.15
N GLY A 504 27.79 11.51 29.39
CA GLY A 504 27.07 12.18 28.29
C GLY A 504 25.88 13.05 28.73
N TYR A 505 24.81 13.06 27.94
CA TYR A 505 23.62 13.88 28.17
C TYR A 505 22.76 13.32 29.30
N ARG A 506 22.57 14.11 30.36
CA ARG A 506 21.64 13.79 31.45
C ARG A 506 20.22 13.53 30.94
N LYS A 507 19.61 12.41 31.36
CA LYS A 507 18.16 12.18 31.22
C LYS A 507 17.38 13.21 32.06
N THR A 508 16.36 13.80 31.46
CA THR A 508 15.48 14.82 32.06
C THR A 508 14.03 14.42 31.89
N ASN A 509 13.13 15.02 32.67
CA ASN A 509 11.70 14.85 32.42
C ASN A 509 11.28 15.66 31.18
N ARG A 510 10.40 15.08 30.37
CA ARG A 510 9.72 15.79 29.28
C ARG A 510 8.97 17.01 29.81
N GLY A 511 9.00 18.11 29.05
CA GLY A 511 8.30 19.36 29.37
C GLY A 511 9.02 20.21 30.42
N THR A 512 10.27 19.88 30.76
CA THR A 512 11.13 20.72 31.60
C THR A 512 11.92 21.72 30.75
N LYS A 513 12.59 22.68 31.39
CA LYS A 513 13.54 23.58 30.71
C LYS A 513 14.80 22.87 30.18
N GLY A 514 14.99 21.61 30.54
CA GLY A 514 16.22 20.88 30.25
C GLY A 514 17.41 21.34 31.11
N VAL A 515 18.59 20.84 30.76
CA VAL A 515 19.88 21.21 31.37
C VAL A 515 20.73 21.96 30.37
N ARG A 516 21.62 22.84 30.84
CA ARG A 516 22.47 23.60 29.94
C ARG A 516 23.43 22.67 29.20
N THR A 517 23.33 22.63 27.87
CA THR A 517 24.22 21.85 27.02
C THR A 517 25.46 22.65 26.60
N MET A 518 25.30 23.95 26.32
CA MET A 518 26.38 24.82 25.89
C MET A 518 26.33 26.13 26.66
N SER A 519 27.48 26.62 27.10
CA SER A 519 27.60 27.98 27.61
C SER A 519 27.68 28.94 26.43
N LEU A 520 26.84 29.96 26.42
CA LEU A 520 26.81 30.98 25.39
C LEU A 520 27.33 32.31 25.95
N ARG A 521 27.75 33.21 25.06
CA ARG A 521 28.05 34.61 25.39
C ARG A 521 26.78 35.45 25.23
N ASP A 522 26.79 36.65 25.81
CA ASP A 522 25.68 37.58 25.62
C ASP A 522 25.48 37.90 24.13
N GLY A 523 24.23 37.77 23.68
CA GLY A 523 23.83 37.94 22.28
C GLY A 523 24.21 36.78 21.33
N ASP A 524 24.81 35.70 21.84
CA ASP A 524 25.06 34.46 21.09
C ASP A 524 23.91 33.46 21.32
N GLU A 525 23.63 32.64 20.31
CA GLU A 525 22.57 31.63 20.34
C GLU A 525 23.00 30.38 19.56
N ILE A 526 22.43 29.22 19.87
CA ILE A 526 22.63 28.03 19.05
C ILE A 526 21.87 28.21 17.73
N VAL A 527 22.55 27.97 16.62
CA VAL A 527 21.96 28.06 15.26
C VAL A 527 21.83 26.69 14.58
N SER A 528 22.58 25.69 15.04
CA SER A 528 22.51 24.34 14.50
C SER A 528 22.84 23.27 15.52
N VAL A 529 22.13 22.15 15.40
CA VAL A 529 22.39 20.92 16.15
C VAL A 529 22.45 19.75 15.18
N ARG A 530 23.53 18.97 15.25
CA ARG A 530 23.78 17.83 14.36
C ARG A 530 24.09 16.58 15.16
N GLN A 531 23.49 15.48 14.72
CA GLN A 531 23.86 14.13 15.13
C GLN A 531 25.06 13.70 14.30
N ILE A 532 26.15 13.36 14.98
CA ILE A 532 27.45 12.96 14.43
C ILE A 532 27.74 11.53 14.93
N PRO A 533 27.33 10.50 14.18
CA PRO A 533 27.67 9.10 14.45
C PRO A 533 29.15 8.82 14.17
N ASP A 534 29.74 9.48 13.16
CA ASP A 534 31.14 9.32 12.78
C ASP A 534 31.89 10.67 12.88
N LEU A 535 33.06 10.66 13.50
CA LEU A 535 33.90 11.84 13.65
C LEU A 535 34.53 12.31 12.34
N GLU A 536 34.65 11.44 11.35
CA GLU A 536 35.11 11.78 10.00
C GLU A 536 34.04 12.49 9.15
N ASP A 537 32.80 12.58 9.67
CA ASP A 537 31.73 13.36 9.04
C ASP A 537 32.17 14.80 8.82
N GLN A 538 31.81 15.38 7.67
CA GLN A 538 32.14 16.77 7.36
C GLN A 538 31.01 17.74 7.57
N LEU A 539 31.37 18.97 7.90
CA LEU A 539 30.47 20.07 8.16
C LEU A 539 30.73 21.16 7.12
N PHE A 540 29.65 21.63 6.50
CA PHE A 540 29.65 22.82 5.66
C PHE A 540 28.92 23.91 6.40
N MET A 541 29.53 25.07 6.53
CA MET A 541 28.97 26.21 7.26
C MET A 541 28.96 27.41 6.34
N LEU A 542 27.84 28.11 6.29
CA LEU A 542 27.65 29.33 5.51
C LEU A 542 27.38 30.50 6.46
N THR A 543 28.05 31.62 6.20
CA THR A 543 27.84 32.86 6.95
C THR A 543 26.91 33.83 6.22
N GLY A 544 26.39 34.82 6.95
CA GLY A 544 25.51 35.86 6.39
C GLY A 544 26.16 36.69 5.28
N SER A 545 27.49 36.90 5.34
CA SER A 545 28.24 37.56 4.25
C SER A 545 28.50 36.66 3.03
N GLY A 546 28.19 35.37 3.12
CA GLY A 546 28.38 34.38 2.05
C GLY A 546 29.69 33.59 2.13
N MET A 547 30.43 33.66 3.25
CA MET A 547 31.63 32.83 3.42
C MET A 547 31.22 31.38 3.72
N MET A 548 31.77 30.43 2.96
CA MET A 548 31.58 28.99 3.20
C MET A 548 32.86 28.38 3.78
N ILE A 549 32.73 27.60 4.86
CA ILE A 549 33.82 26.80 5.44
C ILE A 549 33.42 25.33 5.49
N ARG A 550 34.37 24.47 5.14
CA ARG A 550 34.29 23.01 5.28
C ARG A 550 35.27 22.57 6.36
N MET A 551 34.85 21.69 7.27
CA MET A 551 35.72 21.07 8.27
C MET A 551 35.26 19.66 8.63
N VAL A 552 36.16 18.86 9.19
CA VAL A 552 35.84 17.53 9.73
C VAL A 552 35.30 17.66 11.15
N SER A 553 34.27 16.90 11.51
CA SER A 553 33.62 16.96 12.83
C SER A 553 34.56 16.60 13.97
N GLY A 554 35.54 15.72 13.70
CA GLY A 554 36.65 15.34 14.57
C GLY A 554 37.46 16.52 15.11
N GLN A 555 37.58 17.61 14.35
CA GLN A 555 38.32 18.82 14.74
C GLN A 555 37.63 19.65 15.84
N THR A 556 36.36 19.35 16.14
CA THR A 556 35.64 19.97 17.25
C THR A 556 35.99 19.30 18.56
N LYS A 557 36.14 20.09 19.63
CA LYS A 557 36.48 19.53 20.94
C LYS A 557 35.29 18.80 21.54
N GLU A 558 35.53 17.55 21.90
CA GLU A 558 34.65 16.80 22.77
C GLU A 558 34.78 17.28 24.21
N THR A 559 33.64 17.37 24.89
CA THR A 559 33.58 17.84 26.27
C THR A 559 32.72 16.90 27.08
N LEU A 560 33.35 16.28 28.07
CA LEU A 560 32.75 15.41 29.07
C LEU A 560 32.25 16.27 30.25
N GLY A 561 31.04 15.97 30.74
CA GLY A 561 30.48 16.43 32.03
C GLY A 561 30.30 17.94 32.28
N LYS A 562 30.98 18.82 31.54
CA LYS A 562 31.10 20.26 31.84
C LYS A 562 30.34 21.13 30.85
N VAL A 563 29.61 22.10 31.39
CA VAL A 563 28.98 23.18 30.60
C VAL A 563 30.06 24.14 30.12
N THR A 564 30.52 23.96 28.89
CA THR A 564 31.57 24.78 28.28
C THR A 564 31.05 25.53 27.05
N LYS A 565 31.84 26.49 26.56
CA LYS A 565 31.58 27.20 25.29
C LYS A 565 32.02 26.40 24.06
N GLY A 566 32.69 25.25 24.24
CA GLY A 566 33.30 24.50 23.15
C GLY A 566 34.52 25.19 22.52
N THR A 567 34.84 24.81 21.29
CA THR A 567 35.95 25.33 20.47
C THR A 567 35.47 26.29 19.40
N ARG A 568 36.29 27.28 19.06
CA ARG A 568 36.01 28.16 17.93
C ARG A 568 36.30 27.42 16.62
N ILE A 569 35.29 27.31 15.78
CA ILE A 569 35.37 26.69 14.46
C ILE A 569 35.51 27.72 13.33
N MET A 570 35.15 28.98 13.60
CA MET A 570 35.19 30.07 12.63
C MET A 570 35.46 31.40 13.35
N GLU A 571 36.36 32.23 12.81
CA GLU A 571 36.67 33.54 13.37
C GLU A 571 35.78 34.61 12.73
N LEU A 572 34.69 34.96 13.42
CA LEU A 572 33.70 35.94 12.98
C LEU A 572 33.77 37.27 13.71
N ARG A 573 34.79 37.47 14.56
CA ARG A 573 34.97 38.74 15.27
C ARG A 573 35.58 39.80 14.37
N ASN A 574 35.32 41.05 14.72
CA ASN A 574 36.08 42.17 14.19
C ASN A 574 37.58 42.03 14.58
N ARG A 575 38.45 42.76 13.86
CA ARG A 575 39.91 42.73 14.08
C ARG A 575 40.30 43.00 15.55
N ASN A 576 39.55 43.86 16.23
CA ASN A 576 39.80 44.25 17.62
C ASN A 576 39.19 43.30 18.66
N ARG A 577 38.48 42.25 18.21
CA ARG A 577 37.80 41.23 19.03
C ARG A 577 36.75 41.80 20.02
N THR A 578 36.23 42.99 19.74
CA THR A 578 35.21 43.68 20.55
C THR A 578 33.78 43.40 20.11
N GLY A 579 33.58 42.83 18.92
CA GLY A 579 32.27 42.47 18.38
C GLY A 579 32.38 41.46 17.23
N TYR A 580 31.26 41.19 16.58
CA TYR A 580 31.16 40.27 15.45
C TYR A 580 30.86 41.03 14.15
N VAL A 581 31.48 40.60 13.05
CA VAL A 581 31.30 41.19 11.71
C VAL A 581 30.39 40.35 10.84
N ASP A 582 30.12 39.11 11.25
CA ASP A 582 29.35 38.14 10.50
C ASP A 582 28.83 37.05 11.45
N GLU A 583 27.93 36.21 10.95
CA GLU A 583 27.25 35.16 11.71
C GLU A 583 27.06 33.90 10.88
N ILE A 584 27.10 32.73 11.51
CA ILE A 584 26.73 31.48 10.86
C ILE A 584 25.21 31.46 10.72
N VAL A 585 24.73 31.42 9.48
CA VAL A 585 23.30 31.33 9.17
C VAL A 585 22.86 29.90 8.87
N PHE A 586 23.81 29.04 8.50
CA PHE A 586 23.48 27.70 8.06
C PHE A 586 24.64 26.71 8.25
N VAL A 587 24.29 25.46 8.58
CA VAL A 587 25.25 24.34 8.70
C VAL A 587 24.65 23.09 8.07
N ALA A 588 25.36 22.40 7.18
CA ALA A 588 25.03 21.08 6.67
C ALA A 588 26.04 20.03 7.16
N ARG A 589 25.57 18.78 7.32
CA ARG A 589 26.41 17.60 7.56
C ARG A 589 26.51 16.81 6.27
N LEU A 590 27.71 16.35 5.96
CA LEU A 590 28.00 15.36 4.93
C LEU A 590 28.59 14.11 5.60
N PRO A 591 27.93 12.95 5.50
CA PRO A 591 28.43 11.69 6.06
C PRO A 591 29.82 11.30 5.53
N SER A 592 30.68 10.79 6.42
CA SER A 592 32.03 10.26 6.11
C SER A 592 31.99 9.12 5.09
N GLU A 593 30.96 8.28 5.10
CA GLU A 593 30.77 7.19 4.14
C GLU A 593 30.74 7.67 2.68
N LEU A 594 30.45 8.96 2.45
CA LEU A 594 30.47 9.60 1.13
C LEU A 594 31.81 10.24 0.76
N ILE A 595 32.76 10.20 1.70
CA ILE A 595 34.06 10.83 1.64
C ILE A 595 35.09 9.70 1.74
N SER A 596 35.68 9.31 0.61
CA SER A 596 36.73 8.28 0.63
C SER A 596 37.90 8.71 1.53
N THR A 597 38.19 7.95 2.58
CA THR A 597 39.51 7.91 3.23
C THR A 597 40.40 7.07 2.31
N GLY A 598 41.32 7.72 1.61
CA GLY A 598 42.30 7.03 0.80
C GLY A 598 43.38 6.42 1.69
N GLU A 599 43.08 5.30 2.34
CA GLU A 599 44.06 4.37 2.91
C GLU A 599 43.55 2.94 2.73
N SER A 600 43.62 2.42 1.50
CA SER A 600 43.94 1.01 1.34
C SER A 600 45.45 0.89 1.57
N THR A 601 45.85 0.55 2.80
CA THR A 601 47.19 0.05 3.08
C THR A 601 47.40 -1.21 2.24
N GLY A 602 48.01 -1.03 1.08
CA GLY A 602 48.69 -2.12 0.39
C GLY A 602 50.01 -2.37 1.11
N GLU A 603 49.98 -3.18 2.15
CA GLU A 603 51.13 -3.90 2.69
C GLU A 603 50.64 -5.28 3.13
N ASP A 604 50.62 -6.20 2.16
CA ASP A 604 50.81 -7.64 2.34
C ASP A 604 51.52 -8.12 1.05
N GLU A 605 52.79 -7.74 0.93
CA GLU A 605 53.89 -8.47 0.25
C GLU A 605 55.25 -7.95 0.73
#